data_AF-A0A7J6SWR0-F1
#
_entry.id   AF-A0A7J6SWR0-F1
#
_cell.length_a   1.000
_cell.length_b   1.000
_cell.length_c   1.000
_cell.angle_alpha   90.00
_cell.angle_beta   90.00
_cell.angle_gamma   90.00
#
_symmetry.space_group_name_H-M   'P 1'
#
loop_
_entity.id
_entity.type
_entity.pdbx_description
1 polymer ?
#
loop_
_entity_poly.entity_id
_entity_poly.type
_entity_poly.pdbx_seq_one_letter_code
_entity_poly.pdbx_strand_id
1 'polypeptide(L)'
;MKVAFEKSLNNDPKCAHYLSLYLDELLRKRLKDMTDTEFHSNVDQVISVFRYLIDKDVFESYYRSSLCRRLLNSKPSAANVEEAEKLVVGKLRAEVRSF
;
A
#
# COMPACT_ATOMS: atom_id res chain seq x y z
N MET A 1 -5.06 -13.26 -20.25
CA MET A 1 -4.26 -12.13 -19.76
C MET A 1 -4.13 -12.14 -18.23
N LYS A 2 -5.24 -12.19 -17.47
CA LYS A 2 -5.26 -12.24 -15.98
C LYS A 2 -4.33 -13.30 -15.36
N VAL A 3 -4.48 -14.57 -15.76
CA VAL A 3 -3.70 -15.70 -15.22
C VAL A 3 -2.20 -15.57 -15.52
N ALA A 4 -1.83 -15.08 -16.70
CA ALA A 4 -0.43 -14.89 -17.07
C ALA A 4 0.24 -13.78 -16.26
N PHE A 5 -0.50 -12.68 -16.00
CA PHE A 5 -0.03 -11.60 -15.14
C PHE A 5 0.17 -12.09 -13.71
N GLU A 6 -0.83 -12.75 -13.13
CA GLU A 6 -0.77 -13.32 -11.78
C GLU A 6 0.41 -14.29 -11.63
N LYS A 7 0.58 -15.21 -12.58
CA LYS A 7 1.72 -16.13 -12.56
C LYS A 7 3.06 -15.40 -12.65
N SER A 8 3.17 -14.39 -13.49
CA SER A 8 4.42 -13.65 -13.68
C SER A 8 4.76 -12.78 -12.46
N LEU A 9 3.75 -12.13 -11.87
CA LEU A 9 3.89 -11.31 -10.67
C LEU A 9 4.34 -12.14 -9.47
N ASN A 10 3.79 -13.33 -9.30
CA ASN A 10 4.11 -14.20 -8.16
C ASN A 10 5.32 -15.12 -8.39
N ASN A 11 6.04 -14.99 -9.52
CA ASN A 11 7.30 -15.72 -9.72
C ASN A 11 8.44 -15.18 -8.85
N ASP A 12 8.42 -13.88 -8.51
CA ASP A 12 9.39 -13.28 -7.59
C ASP A 12 8.71 -13.02 -6.23
N PRO A 13 9.09 -13.73 -5.16
CA PRO A 13 8.52 -13.52 -3.82
C PRO A 13 8.78 -12.09 -3.29
N LYS A 14 9.71 -11.33 -3.90
CA LYS A 14 9.97 -9.93 -3.56
C LYS A 14 8.89 -8.98 -4.07
N CYS A 15 8.00 -9.39 -4.96
CA CYS A 15 6.94 -8.52 -5.49
C CYS A 15 6.04 -7.96 -4.37
N ALA A 16 5.67 -8.79 -3.39
CA ALA A 16 4.93 -8.34 -2.21
C ALA A 16 5.71 -7.26 -1.42
N HIS A 17 7.02 -7.44 -1.27
CA HIS A 17 7.87 -6.46 -0.62
C HIS A 17 7.95 -5.15 -1.42
N TYR A 18 8.19 -5.20 -2.73
CA TYR A 18 8.28 -4.01 -3.57
C TYR A 18 6.98 -3.21 -3.61
N LEU A 19 5.83 -3.88 -3.64
CA LEU A 19 4.54 -3.18 -3.57
C LEU A 19 4.37 -2.45 -2.24
N SER A 20 4.76 -3.09 -1.12
CA SER A 20 4.70 -2.46 0.21
C SER A 20 5.67 -1.27 0.33
N LEU A 21 6.84 -1.36 -0.30
CA LEU A 21 7.85 -0.31 -0.31
C LEU A 21 7.37 0.89 -1.13
N TYR A 22 6.79 0.65 -2.31
CA TYR A 22 6.21 1.71 -3.13
C TYR A 22 5.13 2.49 -2.36
N LEU A 23 4.25 1.78 -1.66
CA LEU A 23 3.22 2.41 -0.84
C LEU A 23 3.81 3.21 0.34
N ASP A 24 4.88 2.73 0.99
CA ASP A 24 5.62 3.51 2.00
C ASP A 24 6.21 4.81 1.41
N GLU A 25 6.78 4.75 0.20
CA GLU A 25 7.33 5.94 -0.45
C GLU A 25 6.27 6.97 -0.83
N LEU A 26 5.10 6.53 -1.29
CA LEU A 26 3.95 7.41 -1.56
C LEU A 26 3.57 8.21 -0.30
N LEU A 27 3.46 7.53 0.85
CA LEU A 27 3.07 8.13 2.12
C LEU A 27 4.16 9.03 2.72
N ARG A 28 5.44 8.70 2.55
CA ARG A 28 6.55 9.42 3.21
C ARG A 28 7.06 10.63 2.44
N LYS A 29 7.25 10.47 1.13
CA LYS A 29 7.97 11.44 0.30
C LYS A 29 7.03 12.26 -0.56
N ARG A 30 6.10 11.57 -1.24
CA ARG A 30 5.32 12.20 -2.31
C ARG A 30 4.01 12.81 -1.84
N LEU A 31 3.51 12.44 -0.66
CA LEU A 31 2.21 12.91 -0.17
C LEU A 31 2.10 14.44 -0.10
N LYS A 32 3.19 15.15 0.18
CA LYS A 32 3.21 16.62 0.24
C LYS A 32 3.21 17.30 -1.13
N ASP A 33 3.65 16.57 -2.15
CA ASP A 33 3.90 17.09 -3.51
C ASP A 33 2.82 16.58 -4.49
N MET A 34 1.74 15.98 -4.00
CA MET A 34 0.66 15.45 -4.81
C MET A 34 -0.70 15.95 -4.34
N THR A 35 -1.65 16.00 -5.26
CA THR A 35 -3.05 16.26 -4.92
C THR A 35 -3.70 15.02 -4.31
N ASP A 36 -4.76 15.21 -3.52
CA ASP A 36 -5.54 14.10 -2.97
C ASP A 36 -6.08 13.18 -4.08
N THR A 37 -6.51 13.75 -5.21
CA THR A 37 -7.00 12.97 -6.34
C THR A 37 -5.92 12.04 -6.91
N GLU A 38 -4.69 12.54 -7.09
CA GLU A 38 -3.56 11.73 -7.54
C GLU A 38 -3.18 10.67 -6.51
N PHE A 39 -3.20 11.02 -5.22
CA PHE A 39 -2.94 10.07 -4.15
C PHE A 39 -3.95 8.91 -4.18
N HIS A 40 -5.24 9.23 -4.22
CA HIS A 40 -6.31 8.24 -4.26
C HIS A 40 -6.18 7.31 -5.47
N SER A 41 -5.88 7.87 -6.65
CA SER A 41 -5.66 7.10 -7.87
C SER A 41 -4.46 6.15 -7.75
N ASN A 42 -3.33 6.63 -7.21
CA ASN A 42 -2.16 5.79 -6.97
C ASN A 42 -2.46 4.65 -6.00
N VAL A 43 -3.20 4.93 -4.91
CA VAL A 43 -3.61 3.88 -3.97
C VAL A 43 -4.53 2.87 -4.65
N ASP A 44 -5.47 3.28 -5.52
CA ASP A 44 -6.32 2.35 -6.27
C ASP A 44 -5.52 1.43 -7.22
N GLN A 45 -4.44 1.94 -7.81
CA GLN A 45 -3.52 1.11 -8.60
C GLN A 45 -2.78 0.10 -7.72
N VAL A 46 -2.29 0.52 -6.54
CA VAL A 46 -1.67 -0.39 -5.56
C VAL A 46 -2.64 -1.50 -5.15
N ILE A 47 -3.89 -1.16 -4.84
CA ILE A 47 -4.95 -2.12 -4.51
C ILE A 47 -5.20 -3.08 -5.67
N SER A 48 -5.23 -2.57 -6.90
CA SER A 48 -5.40 -3.39 -8.09
C SER A 48 -4.29 -4.42 -8.25
N VAL A 49 -3.03 -4.08 -7.96
CA VAL A 49 -1.90 -5.02 -7.97
C VAL A 49 -1.98 -5.99 -6.79
N PHE A 50 -2.31 -5.49 -5.59
CA PHE A 50 -2.45 -6.29 -4.37
C PHE A 50 -3.45 -7.45 -4.53
N ARG A 51 -4.54 -7.26 -5.29
CA ARG A 51 -5.51 -8.31 -5.61
C ARG A 51 -4.92 -9.54 -6.31
N TYR A 52 -3.79 -9.38 -7.00
CA TYR A 52 -3.10 -10.46 -7.72
C TYR A 52 -1.96 -11.09 -6.93
N LEU A 53 -1.62 -10.57 -5.74
CA LEU A 53 -0.60 -11.19 -4.90
C LEU A 53 -1.13 -12.45 -4.22
N ILE A 54 -0.32 -13.50 -4.23
CA ILE A 54 -0.53 -14.73 -3.47
C ILE A 54 -0.06 -14.51 -2.01
N ASP A 55 1.14 -13.97 -1.84
CA ASP A 55 1.77 -13.75 -0.53
C ASP A 55 1.30 -12.44 0.15
N LYS A 56 0.00 -12.34 0.40
CA LYS A 56 -0.62 -11.14 1.01
C LYS A 56 -0.18 -10.89 2.45
N ASP A 57 0.11 -11.95 3.20
CA ASP A 57 0.65 -11.92 4.57
C ASP A 57 2.06 -11.33 4.61
N VAL A 58 2.90 -11.65 3.62
CA VAL A 58 4.23 -11.06 3.46
C VAL A 58 4.11 -9.55 3.21
N PHE A 59 3.23 -9.13 2.30
CA PHE A 59 2.93 -7.72 2.08
C PHE A 59 2.46 -7.04 3.38
N GLU A 60 1.52 -7.65 4.12
CA GLU A 60 0.98 -7.10 5.36
C GLU A 60 2.07 -6.91 6.42
N SER A 61 2.97 -7.89 6.57
CA SER A 61 4.10 -7.81 7.51
C SER A 61 5.00 -6.59 7.23
N TYR A 62 5.38 -6.39 5.97
CA TYR A 62 6.18 -5.23 5.57
C TYR A 62 5.43 -3.91 5.75
N TYR A 63 4.17 -3.85 5.30
CA TYR A 63 3.33 -2.66 5.45
C TYR A 63 3.17 -2.29 6.93
N ARG A 64 2.85 -3.25 7.81
CA ARG A 64 2.70 -3.06 9.25
C ARG A 64 3.99 -2.52 9.87
N SER A 65 5.13 -3.10 9.51
CA SER A 65 6.44 -2.64 10.00
C SER A 65 6.70 -1.17 9.64
N SER A 66 6.41 -0.78 8.40
CA SER A 66 6.58 0.60 7.94
C SER A 66 5.55 1.56 8.55
N LEU A 67 4.30 1.14 8.70
CA LEU A 67 3.26 1.89 9.41
C LEU A 67 3.67 2.17 10.86
N CYS A 68 4.11 1.16 11.62
CA CYS A 68 4.60 1.35 12.98
C CYS A 68 5.73 2.38 13.05
N ARG A 69 6.71 2.30 12.13
CA ARG A 69 7.79 3.31 12.06
C ARG A 69 7.25 4.70 11.76
N ARG A 70 6.27 4.86 10.88
CA ARG A 70 5.68 6.17 10.57
C ARG A 70 4.88 6.73 11.75
N LEU A 71 4.10 5.90 12.44
CA LEU A 71 3.34 6.31 13.62
C LEU A 71 4.24 6.73 14.78
N LEU A 72 5.35 6.04 15.01
CA LEU A 72 6.30 6.39 16.07
C LEU A 72 7.11 7.65 15.75
N ASN A 73 7.37 7.93 14.48
CA ASN A 73 8.19 9.05 14.03
C ASN A 73 7.39 10.26 13.52
N SER A 74 6.05 10.17 13.42
CA SER A 74 5.26 11.26 12.87
C SER A 74 5.16 12.40 13.88
N LYS A 75 5.26 13.63 13.36
CA LYS A 75 4.96 14.83 14.14
C LYS A 75 3.43 15.02 14.16
N PRO A 76 2.82 15.40 15.30
CA PRO A 76 1.37 15.55 15.44
C PRO A 76 0.70 16.51 14.44
N SER A 77 1.45 17.40 13.79
CA SER A 77 0.92 18.41 12.86
C SER A 77 0.68 17.90 11.43
N ALA A 78 0.92 16.61 11.14
CA ALA A 78 0.78 16.03 9.81
C ALA A 78 -0.64 15.46 9.59
N ALA A 79 -1.68 16.28 9.76
CA ALA A 79 -3.08 15.86 9.68
C ALA A 79 -3.42 15.12 8.36
N ASN A 80 -2.79 15.52 7.26
CA ASN A 80 -2.91 14.86 5.96
C ASN A 80 -2.35 13.42 5.93
N VAL A 81 -1.33 13.12 6.72
CA VAL A 81 -0.74 11.76 6.80
C VAL A 81 -1.71 10.82 7.51
N GLU A 82 -2.36 11.26 8.59
CA GLU A 82 -3.31 10.40 9.32
C GLU A 82 -4.51 10.01 8.44
N GLU A 83 -5.06 10.95 7.69
CA GLU A 83 -6.15 10.71 6.74
C GLU A 83 -5.73 9.77 5.61
N ALA A 84 -4.53 9.98 5.05
CA ALA A 84 -3.96 9.12 4.03
C ALA A 84 -3.76 7.68 4.54
N GLU A 85 -3.28 7.50 5.78
CA GLU A 85 -3.12 6.17 6.39
C GLU A 85 -4.48 5.48 6.60
N LYS A 86 -5.48 6.23 7.10
CA LYS A 86 -6.84 5.70 7.26
C LYS A 86 -7.43 5.25 5.93
N LEU A 87 -7.22 6.01 4.85
CA LEU A 87 -7.66 5.65 3.50
C LEU A 87 -7.01 4.32 3.06
N VAL A 88 -5.69 4.22 3.15
CA VAL A 88 -4.93 3.03 2.72
C VAL A 88 -5.34 1.79 3.52
N VAL A 89 -5.40 1.90 4.85
CA VAL A 89 -5.85 0.80 5.72
C VAL A 89 -7.29 0.42 5.42
N GLY A 90 -8.17 1.40 5.18
CA GLY A 90 -9.56 1.18 4.80
C GLY A 90 -9.69 0.37 3.52
N LYS A 91 -8.95 0.74 2.46
CA LYS A 91 -8.97 0.02 1.18
C LYS A 91 -8.38 -1.39 1.30
N LEU A 92 -7.22 -1.55 1.97
CA LEU A 92 -6.62 -2.87 2.17
C LEU A 92 -7.55 -3.81 2.96
N ARG A 93 -8.22 -3.31 4.02
CA ARG A 93 -9.18 -4.10 4.79
C ARG A 93 -10.40 -4.50 3.98
N ALA A 94 -10.90 -3.62 3.11
CA ALA A 94 -12.04 -3.92 2.25
C ALA A 94 -11.74 -5.09 1.30
N GLU A 95 -10.53 -5.13 0.74
CA GLU A 95 -10.09 -6.23 -0.13
C GLU A 95 -9.94 -7.56 0.59
N VAL A 96 -9.45 -7.56 1.83
CA VAL A 96 -9.30 -8.81 2.61
C VAL A 96 -10.66 -9.35 3.06
N ARG A 97 -11.65 -8.48 3.28
CA ARG A 97 -13.02 -8.87 3.67
C ARG A 97 -13.91 -9.31 2.51
N SER A 98 -13.53 -9.07 1.25
CA SER A 98 -14.37 -9.39 0.09
C SER A 98 -14.20 -10.84 -0.41
N PHE A 99 -13.58 -11.71 0.39
CA PHE A 99 -13.42 -13.15 0.15
C PHE A 99 -14.04 -13.91 1.31
#